data_AF-A0AAX2RKA2-F1
#
_entry.id   AF-A0AAX2RKA2-F1
#
_cell.length_a   1.000
_cell.length_b   1.000
_cell.length_c   1.000
_cell.angle_alpha   90.00
_cell.angle_beta   90.00
_cell.angle_gamma   90.00
#
_symmetry.space_group_name_H-M   'P 1'
#
loop_
_entity.id
_entity.type
_entity.pdbx_description
1 polymer ?
#
loop_
_entity_poly.entity_id
_entity_poly.type
_entity_poly.pdbx_seq_one_letter_code
_entity_poly.pdbx_strand_id
1 'polypeptide(L)'
;MSSLAAHSIADTIPTMPAGLAHDHQQELAALAVSLRGHFTSLEQTAVQIALITFRLNEIIGDPAEAQAYFCQVTGKSPSTYRTYRVIGRTVAKHFTHPEGYIPHHIARLPLDAFHLLDENTDPRVVEAIDEQAQNGPLTAGQVKKLVDTATAAIRGDLEEANARIVELSATTAEAQAHAKDAENERTKAESKHDNVVVQLRAQEEMNRELQADRSAVLNDLREAQEEVDRLRKATTQVQYVDKLVEVLPKDVESLEQVHAQLATATARAETLKRELEDLDAKLGETREASNNLDELDQSVNGLLSLFPSAMITRMRDSNPAVRAKIDSIADQLRAFADALTLQAAA
;
A
#
# COMPACT_ATOMS: atom_id res chain seq x y z
N MET A 1 -56.05 54.68 10.76
CA MET A 1 -55.41 55.59 11.72
C MET A 1 -55.27 54.87 13.05
N SER A 2 -54.33 53.92 13.15
CA SER A 2 -54.02 53.23 14.41
C SER A 2 -53.03 54.09 15.18
N SER A 3 -53.40 54.48 16.39
CA SER A 3 -52.55 55.28 17.27
C SER A 3 -51.27 54.51 17.58
N LEU A 4 -50.13 55.05 17.14
CA LEU A 4 -48.83 54.76 17.73
C LEU A 4 -48.91 55.08 19.22
N ALA A 5 -49.20 54.07 20.03
CA ALA A 5 -48.92 54.14 21.45
C ALA A 5 -47.39 54.18 21.56
N ALA A 6 -46.86 55.38 21.74
CA ALA A 6 -45.54 55.58 22.31
C ALA A 6 -45.53 54.79 23.62
N HIS A 7 -44.84 53.65 23.62
CA HIS A 7 -44.51 52.97 24.87
C HIS A 7 -43.60 53.96 25.59
N SER A 8 -44.16 54.60 26.61
CA SER A 8 -43.41 55.32 27.62
C SER A 8 -42.27 54.40 28.03
N ILE A 9 -41.03 54.80 27.75
CA ILE A 9 -39.87 54.27 28.43
C ILE A 9 -40.03 54.78 29.86
N ALA A 10 -40.87 54.12 30.65
CA ALA A 10 -40.90 54.33 32.07
C ALA A 10 -39.47 54.08 32.54
N ASP A 11 -38.95 54.96 33.39
CA ASP A 11 -37.70 54.81 34.13
C ASP A 11 -37.79 53.64 35.13
N THR A 12 -38.29 52.49 34.70
CA THR A 12 -38.21 51.24 35.43
C THR A 12 -36.77 50.77 35.37
N ILE A 13 -36.14 50.74 36.54
CA ILE A 13 -34.85 50.09 36.75
C ILE A 13 -34.98 48.64 36.23
N PRO A 14 -34.15 48.21 35.25
CA PRO A 14 -34.20 46.85 34.73
C PRO A 14 -34.03 45.85 35.86
N THR A 15 -34.78 44.75 35.83
CA THR A 15 -34.67 43.70 36.85
C THR A 15 -33.35 42.97 36.61
N MET A 16 -32.43 43.04 37.56
CA MET A 16 -31.12 42.39 37.45
C MET A 16 -31.30 40.85 37.40
N PRO A 17 -30.66 40.14 36.46
CA PRO A 17 -30.68 38.67 36.45
C PRO A 17 -30.08 38.10 37.75
N ALA A 18 -30.69 37.01 38.25
CA ALA A 18 -30.28 36.40 39.51
C ALA A 18 -28.95 35.64 39.38
N GLY A 19 -28.18 35.54 40.47
CA GLY A 19 -26.97 34.70 40.51
C GLY A 19 -25.71 35.28 39.86
N LEU A 20 -25.74 36.52 39.35
CA LEU A 20 -24.56 37.20 38.80
C LEU A 20 -23.61 37.69 39.91
N ALA A 21 -22.29 37.56 39.67
CA ALA A 21 -21.26 38.17 40.49
C ALA A 21 -21.35 39.70 40.48
N HIS A 22 -20.85 40.36 41.53
CA HIS A 22 -20.96 41.83 41.67
C HIS A 22 -20.35 42.60 40.49
N ASP A 23 -19.19 42.15 39.99
CA ASP A 23 -18.50 42.80 38.87
C ASP A 23 -19.33 42.68 37.57
N HIS A 24 -19.95 41.53 37.34
CA HIS A 24 -20.86 41.31 36.21
C HIS A 24 -22.14 42.15 36.32
N GLN A 25 -22.65 42.38 37.53
CA GLN A 25 -23.79 43.28 37.75
C GLN A 25 -23.45 44.73 37.40
N GLN A 26 -22.25 45.19 37.76
CA GLN A 26 -21.77 46.54 37.42
C GLN A 26 -21.56 46.70 35.91
N GLU A 27 -20.91 45.71 35.27
CA GLU A 27 -20.69 45.69 33.82
C GLU A 27 -22.03 45.71 33.07
N LEU A 28 -22.98 44.87 33.47
CA LEU A 28 -24.28 44.75 32.84
C LEU A 28 -25.14 46.02 33.01
N ALA A 29 -25.03 46.72 34.14
CA ALA A 29 -25.66 48.04 34.31
C ALA A 29 -25.06 49.10 33.37
N ALA A 30 -23.74 49.11 33.19
CA ALA A 30 -23.07 50.02 32.26
C ALA A 30 -23.46 49.72 30.79
N LEU A 31 -23.49 48.44 30.41
CA LEU A 31 -23.95 47.98 29.10
C LEU A 31 -25.41 48.37 28.83
N ALA A 32 -26.28 48.28 29.83
CA ALA A 32 -27.69 48.68 29.70
C ALA A 32 -27.87 50.19 29.45
N VAL A 33 -27.05 51.04 30.08
CA VAL A 33 -27.03 52.49 29.82
C VAL A 33 -26.52 52.77 28.40
N SER A 34 -25.42 52.14 28.02
CA SER A 34 -24.84 52.29 26.67
C SER A 34 -25.82 51.84 25.57
N LEU A 35 -26.48 50.69 25.76
CA LEU A 35 -27.46 50.15 24.82
C LEU A 35 -28.65 51.10 24.63
N ARG A 36 -29.17 51.70 25.70
CA ARG A 36 -30.23 52.72 25.61
C ARG A 36 -29.74 53.96 24.85
N GLY A 37 -28.51 54.40 25.10
CA GLY A 37 -27.88 55.51 24.38
C GLY A 37 -27.80 55.25 22.87
N HIS A 38 -27.35 54.07 22.46
CA HIS A 38 -27.22 53.74 21.03
C HIS A 38 -28.56 53.58 20.30
N PHE A 39 -29.63 53.15 20.98
CA PHE A 39 -30.97 53.08 20.37
C PHE A 39 -31.69 54.44 20.28
N THR A 40 -31.24 55.44 21.04
CA THR A 40 -31.85 56.79 21.09
C THR A 40 -31.01 57.85 20.37
N SER A 41 -29.73 57.59 20.11
CA SER A 41 -28.85 58.44 19.31
C SER A 41 -29.16 58.39 17.81
N LEU A 42 -28.91 59.51 17.13
CA LEU A 42 -28.98 59.63 15.65
C LEU A 42 -27.82 58.90 14.95
N GLU A 43 -26.67 58.74 15.64
CA GLU A 43 -25.53 57.96 15.15
C GLU A 43 -25.69 56.50 15.57
N GLN A 44 -26.58 55.78 14.89
CA GLN A 44 -26.77 54.35 15.12
C GLN A 44 -25.56 53.56 14.61
N THR A 45 -24.64 53.22 15.50
CA THR A 45 -23.62 52.20 15.23
C THR A 45 -24.22 50.82 15.48
N ALA A 46 -24.87 50.25 14.46
CA ALA A 46 -25.47 48.90 14.50
C ALA A 46 -24.53 47.85 15.10
N VAL A 47 -23.23 47.98 14.84
CA VAL A 47 -22.15 47.15 15.38
C VAL A 47 -22.01 47.27 16.90
N GLN A 48 -22.11 48.48 17.47
CA GLN A 48 -22.04 48.68 18.93
C GLN A 48 -23.25 48.03 19.61
N ILE A 49 -24.45 48.21 19.05
CA ILE A 49 -25.66 47.55 19.55
C ILE A 49 -25.48 46.03 19.51
N ALA A 50 -24.95 45.51 18.40
CA ALA A 50 -24.69 44.09 18.21
C ALA A 50 -23.70 43.53 19.24
N LEU A 51 -22.57 44.20 19.44
CA LEU A 51 -21.55 43.81 20.43
C LEU A 51 -22.07 43.85 21.86
N ILE A 52 -22.76 44.92 22.25
CA ILE A 52 -23.34 45.04 23.58
C ILE A 52 -24.38 43.93 23.80
N THR A 53 -25.20 43.64 22.78
CA THR A 53 -26.18 42.55 22.83
C THR A 53 -25.50 41.17 22.98
N PHE A 54 -24.41 40.95 22.25
CA PHE A 54 -23.62 39.73 22.35
C PHE A 54 -22.98 39.58 23.74
N ARG A 55 -22.35 40.65 24.26
CA ARG A 55 -21.73 40.67 25.59
C ARG A 55 -22.75 40.48 26.71
N LEU A 56 -23.93 41.09 26.60
CA LEU A 56 -25.05 40.85 27.52
C LEU A 56 -25.41 39.36 27.59
N ASN A 57 -25.49 38.69 26.43
CA ASN A 57 -25.75 37.25 26.39
C ASN A 57 -24.61 36.43 27.01
N GLU A 58 -23.34 36.83 26.86
CA GLU A 58 -22.21 36.15 27.50
C GLU A 58 -22.22 36.29 29.03
N ILE A 59 -22.55 37.48 29.55
CA ILE A 59 -22.59 37.73 31.00
C ILE A 59 -23.75 36.99 31.66
N ILE A 60 -24.93 37.00 31.04
CA ILE A 60 -26.14 36.39 31.58
C ILE A 60 -26.13 34.86 31.40
N GLY A 61 -25.54 34.36 30.32
CA GLY A 61 -25.41 32.93 30.03
C GLY A 61 -26.70 32.29 29.49
N ASP A 62 -27.87 32.58 30.07
CA ASP A 62 -29.17 32.11 29.57
C ASP A 62 -29.71 33.03 28.46
N PRO A 63 -29.89 32.52 27.21
CA PRO A 63 -30.41 33.31 26.10
C PRO A 63 -31.83 33.85 26.31
N ALA A 64 -32.69 33.16 27.06
CA ALA A 64 -34.05 33.59 27.32
C ALA A 64 -34.09 34.75 28.33
N GLU A 65 -33.29 34.66 29.39
CA GLU A 65 -33.12 35.74 30.37
C GLU A 65 -32.42 36.95 29.75
N ALA A 66 -31.40 36.74 28.93
CA ALA A 66 -30.72 37.81 28.20
C ALA A 66 -31.64 38.52 27.22
N GLN A 67 -32.51 37.78 26.52
CA GLN A 67 -33.55 38.36 25.66
C GLN A 67 -34.54 39.20 26.48
N ALA A 68 -35.03 38.67 27.61
CA ALA A 68 -35.98 39.38 28.46
C ALA A 68 -35.36 40.69 29.01
N TYR A 69 -34.10 40.61 29.47
CA TYR A 69 -33.35 41.75 29.97
C TYR A 69 -33.12 42.81 28.88
N PHE A 70 -32.69 42.39 27.67
CA PHE A 70 -32.53 43.29 26.53
C PHE A 70 -33.84 44.01 26.17
N CYS A 71 -34.96 43.28 26.09
CA CYS A 71 -36.27 43.85 25.78
C CYS A 71 -36.72 44.85 26.85
N GLN A 72 -36.47 44.57 28.13
CA GLN A 72 -36.78 45.48 29.24
C GLN A 72 -35.94 46.77 29.17
N VAL A 73 -34.63 46.64 28.90
CA VAL A 73 -33.70 47.79 28.82
C VAL A 73 -34.01 48.71 27.63
N THR A 74 -34.36 48.12 26.48
CA THR A 74 -34.45 48.86 25.21
C THR A 74 -35.86 49.17 24.74
N GLY A 75 -36.87 48.48 25.28
CA GLY A 75 -38.24 48.50 24.79
C GLY A 75 -38.42 47.90 23.39
N LYS A 76 -37.42 47.17 22.87
CA LYS A 76 -37.46 46.55 21.52
C LYS A 76 -38.04 45.14 21.58
N SER A 77 -38.42 44.63 20.40
CA SER A 77 -39.00 43.30 20.28
C SER A 77 -37.93 42.20 20.42
N PRO A 78 -38.35 40.97 20.82
CA PRO A 78 -37.49 39.79 20.81
C PRO A 78 -36.78 39.52 19.47
N SER A 79 -37.39 39.87 18.34
CA SER A 79 -36.76 39.73 17.02
C SER A 79 -35.54 40.62 16.86
N THR A 80 -35.59 41.85 17.38
CA THR A 80 -34.45 42.78 17.39
C THR A 80 -33.28 42.22 18.19
N TYR A 81 -33.54 41.62 19.36
CA TYR A 81 -32.52 40.92 20.14
C TYR A 81 -31.82 39.84 19.32
N ARG A 82 -32.60 38.95 18.67
CA ARG A 82 -32.04 37.85 17.87
C ARG A 82 -31.15 38.36 16.74
N THR A 83 -31.61 39.39 16.02
CA THR A 83 -30.83 40.03 14.96
C THR A 83 -29.48 40.54 15.47
N TYR A 84 -29.49 41.39 16.50
CA TYR A 84 -28.25 41.99 17.00
C TYR A 84 -27.34 40.98 17.70
N ARG A 85 -27.89 39.94 18.32
CA ARG A 85 -27.13 38.83 18.87
C ARG A 85 -26.36 38.06 17.80
N VAL A 86 -27.03 37.72 16.68
CA VAL A 86 -26.38 37.01 15.56
C VAL A 86 -25.28 37.88 14.94
N ILE A 87 -25.60 39.14 14.66
CA ILE A 87 -24.61 40.09 14.11
C ILE A 87 -23.42 40.24 15.07
N GLY A 88 -23.69 40.37 16.38
CA GLY A 88 -22.65 40.53 17.38
C GLY A 88 -21.72 39.33 17.43
N ARG A 89 -22.25 38.11 17.28
CA ARG A 89 -21.45 36.88 17.20
C ARG A 89 -20.61 36.82 15.92
N THR A 90 -21.18 37.16 14.76
CA THR A 90 -20.46 37.24 13.49
C THR A 90 -19.32 38.26 13.56
N VAL A 91 -19.60 39.46 14.09
CA VAL A 91 -18.62 40.53 14.24
C VAL A 91 -17.52 40.14 15.23
N ALA A 92 -17.89 39.60 16.39
CA ALA A 92 -16.94 39.14 17.39
C ALA A 92 -15.96 38.11 16.81
N LYS A 93 -16.47 37.17 16.01
CA LYS A 93 -15.67 36.10 15.40
C LYS A 93 -14.73 36.60 14.30
N HIS A 94 -15.24 37.41 13.38
CA HIS A 94 -14.57 37.66 12.10
C HIS A 94 -13.87 39.02 11.99
N PHE A 95 -14.33 40.02 12.74
CA PHE A 95 -13.87 41.41 12.58
C PHE A 95 -13.27 42.02 13.85
N THR A 96 -13.07 41.23 14.90
CA THR A 96 -12.39 41.70 16.11
C THR A 96 -10.89 41.63 15.90
N HIS A 97 -10.23 42.78 15.99
CA HIS A 97 -8.77 42.86 15.93
C HIS A 97 -8.16 42.10 17.12
N PRO A 98 -6.95 41.52 17.00
CA PRO A 98 -6.28 40.82 18.11
C PRO A 98 -6.11 41.66 19.39
N GLU A 99 -6.06 42.99 19.25
CA GLU A 99 -6.00 43.93 20.38
C GLU A 99 -7.38 44.19 21.04
N GLY A 100 -8.43 43.52 20.59
CA GLY A 100 -9.76 43.54 21.21
C GLY A 100 -10.70 44.65 20.75
N TYR A 101 -10.36 45.40 19.70
CA TYR A 101 -11.23 46.44 19.14
C TYR A 101 -11.80 46.05 17.77
N ILE A 102 -12.89 46.68 17.35
CA ILE A 102 -13.39 46.56 15.97
C ILE A 102 -12.85 47.73 15.14
N PRO A 103 -12.25 47.48 13.97
CA PRO A 103 -11.82 48.55 13.08
C PRO A 103 -12.97 49.48 12.67
N HIS A 104 -12.68 50.79 12.63
CA HIS A 104 -13.71 51.82 12.41
C HIS A 104 -14.41 51.69 11.05
N HIS A 105 -13.71 51.22 10.03
CA HIS A 105 -14.29 50.97 8.70
C HIS A 105 -15.33 49.85 8.72
N ILE A 106 -15.15 48.84 9.58
CA ILE A 106 -16.16 47.79 9.80
C ILE A 106 -17.34 48.32 10.61
N ALA A 107 -17.08 49.14 11.64
CA ALA A 107 -18.14 49.73 12.47
C ALA A 107 -19.13 50.62 11.69
N ARG A 108 -18.72 51.11 10.51
CA ARG A 108 -19.50 51.95 9.59
C ARG A 108 -20.31 51.17 8.57
N LEU A 109 -20.18 49.84 8.50
CA LEU A 109 -20.96 49.04 7.57
C LEU A 109 -22.47 49.13 7.90
N PRO A 110 -23.35 49.17 6.89
CA PRO A 110 -24.78 49.22 7.11
C PRO A 110 -25.26 47.91 7.76
N LEU A 111 -26.32 48.00 8.58
CA LEU A 111 -26.92 46.82 9.24
C LEU A 111 -27.24 45.69 8.24
N ASP A 112 -27.76 46.05 7.07
CA ASP A 112 -28.11 45.12 6.00
C ASP A 112 -26.90 44.36 5.43
N ALA A 113 -25.68 44.90 5.53
CA ALA A 113 -24.48 44.17 5.14
C ALA A 113 -24.18 43.01 6.10
N PHE A 114 -24.36 43.21 7.40
CA PHE A 114 -24.14 42.16 8.39
C PHE A 114 -25.19 41.05 8.32
N HIS A 115 -26.37 41.33 7.79
CA HIS A 115 -27.39 40.32 7.52
C HIS A 115 -27.00 39.32 6.41
N LEU A 116 -25.98 39.64 5.61
CA LEU A 116 -25.46 38.76 4.58
C LEU A 116 -24.35 37.84 5.10
N LEU A 117 -23.94 38.02 6.35
CA LEU A 117 -22.81 37.32 6.96
C LEU A 117 -23.30 36.50 8.15
N ASP A 118 -22.62 35.39 8.37
CA ASP A 118 -22.83 34.48 9.48
C ASP A 118 -21.49 34.00 10.04
N GLU A 119 -21.55 33.15 11.06
CA GLU A 119 -20.34 32.60 11.68
C GLU A 119 -19.54 31.69 10.75
N ASN A 120 -20.17 31.11 9.73
CA ASN A 120 -19.54 30.17 8.80
C ASN A 120 -19.10 30.84 7.51
N THR A 121 -19.22 32.16 7.43
CA THR A 121 -18.79 32.95 6.29
C THR A 121 -17.31 32.70 6.05
N ASP A 122 -16.98 32.44 4.79
CA ASP A 122 -15.63 32.09 4.37
C ASP A 122 -14.64 33.24 4.71
N PRO A 123 -13.46 32.94 5.27
CA PRO A 123 -12.46 33.95 5.61
C PRO A 123 -12.10 34.87 4.44
N ARG A 124 -12.10 34.35 3.20
CA ARG A 124 -11.82 35.15 1.99
C ARG A 124 -12.85 36.25 1.77
N VAL A 125 -14.11 36.00 2.14
CA VAL A 125 -15.17 37.03 2.09
C VAL A 125 -14.92 38.09 3.15
N VAL A 126 -14.57 37.67 4.37
CA VAL A 126 -14.30 38.57 5.50
C VAL A 126 -13.13 39.49 5.18
N GLU A 127 -12.03 38.94 4.67
CA GLU A 127 -10.83 39.67 4.23
C GLU A 127 -11.17 40.66 3.11
N ALA A 128 -11.90 40.23 2.08
CA ALA A 128 -12.29 41.10 0.98
C ALA A 128 -13.21 42.26 1.43
N ILE A 129 -14.10 42.01 2.39
CA ILE A 129 -14.94 43.06 2.99
C ILE A 129 -14.07 44.04 3.78
N ASP A 130 -13.12 43.55 4.58
CA ASP A 130 -12.21 44.38 5.36
C ASP A 130 -11.38 45.30 4.46
N GLU A 131 -10.71 44.73 3.45
CA GLU A 131 -9.89 45.47 2.48
C GLU A 131 -10.71 46.51 1.70
N GLN A 132 -11.91 46.16 1.24
CA GLN A 132 -12.73 47.12 0.50
C GLN A 132 -13.29 48.22 1.41
N ALA A 133 -13.64 47.90 2.66
CA ALA A 133 -14.14 48.88 3.62
C ALA A 133 -13.05 49.88 4.06
N GLN A 134 -11.78 49.49 4.07
CA GLN A 134 -10.66 50.42 4.29
C GLN A 134 -10.60 51.54 3.24
N ASN A 135 -11.04 51.25 2.01
CA ASN A 135 -11.04 52.19 0.89
C ASN A 135 -12.28 53.10 0.83
N GLY A 136 -13.29 52.86 1.67
CA GLY A 136 -14.50 53.67 1.73
C GLY A 136 -15.72 52.89 2.26
N PRO A 137 -16.81 53.59 2.62
CA PRO A 137 -18.01 52.93 3.14
C PRO A 137 -18.63 52.01 2.09
N LEU A 138 -18.87 50.76 2.46
CA LEU A 138 -19.52 49.77 1.60
C LEU A 138 -21.03 49.80 1.76
N THR A 139 -21.74 49.66 0.65
CA THR A 139 -23.17 49.40 0.61
C THR A 139 -23.45 47.90 0.79
N ALA A 140 -24.64 47.54 1.27
CA ALA A 140 -25.07 46.14 1.36
C ALA A 140 -25.01 45.42 -0.01
N GLY A 141 -25.29 46.13 -1.11
CA GLY A 141 -25.16 45.59 -2.46
C GLY A 141 -23.72 45.27 -2.87
N GLN A 142 -22.74 46.04 -2.40
CA GLN A 142 -21.32 45.74 -2.63
C GLN A 142 -20.87 44.52 -1.81
N VAL A 143 -21.28 44.44 -0.54
CA VAL A 143 -21.01 43.27 0.31
C VAL A 143 -21.61 42.00 -0.28
N LYS A 144 -22.86 42.07 -0.79
CA LYS A 144 -23.48 40.95 -1.49
C LYS A 144 -22.66 40.46 -2.68
N LYS A 145 -22.14 41.38 -3.51
CA LYS A 145 -21.30 41.02 -4.66
C LYS A 145 -20.01 40.31 -4.24
N LEU A 146 -19.42 40.68 -3.10
CA LEU A 146 -18.24 40.01 -2.57
C LEU A 146 -18.56 38.58 -2.13
N VAL A 147 -19.67 38.39 -1.40
CA VAL A 147 -20.16 37.07 -1.00
C VAL A 147 -20.41 36.19 -2.22
N ASP A 148 -21.12 36.70 -3.23
CA ASP A 148 -21.44 35.98 -4.46
C ASP A 148 -20.16 35.58 -5.23
N THR A 149 -19.18 36.48 -5.30
CA THR A 149 -17.90 36.25 -5.99
C THR A 149 -17.08 35.14 -5.32
N ALA A 150 -16.94 35.19 -3.99
CA ALA A 150 -16.23 34.17 -3.24
C ALA A 150 -16.95 32.81 -3.31
N THR A 151 -18.29 32.81 -3.25
CA THR A 151 -19.09 31.59 -3.38
C THR A 151 -18.88 30.94 -4.75
N ALA A 152 -18.81 31.74 -5.83
CA ALA A 152 -18.49 31.25 -7.16
C ALA A 152 -17.07 30.67 -7.24
N ALA A 153 -16.08 31.32 -6.62
CA ALA A 153 -14.71 30.83 -6.57
C ALA A 153 -14.61 29.47 -5.82
N ILE A 154 -15.25 29.35 -4.65
CA ILE A 154 -15.28 28.10 -3.87
C ILE A 154 -15.92 26.97 -4.68
N ARG A 155 -16.98 27.26 -5.44
CA ARG A 155 -17.60 26.27 -6.32
C ARG A 155 -16.64 25.81 -7.42
N GLY A 156 -15.87 26.72 -8.00
CA GLY A 156 -14.81 26.40 -8.96
C GLY A 156 -13.73 25.50 -8.34
N ASP A 157 -13.23 25.87 -7.16
CA ASP A 157 -12.23 25.09 -6.41
C ASP A 157 -12.74 23.65 -6.12
N LEU A 158 -14.03 23.52 -5.76
CA LEU A 158 -14.67 22.22 -5.50
C LEU A 158 -14.80 21.37 -6.76
N GLU A 159 -15.19 21.97 -7.89
CA GLU A 159 -15.28 21.28 -9.19
C GLU A 159 -13.90 20.80 -9.65
N GLU A 160 -12.85 21.62 -9.49
CA GLU A 160 -11.47 21.23 -9.80
C GLU A 160 -10.96 20.12 -8.87
N ALA A 161 -11.21 20.22 -7.56
CA ALA A 161 -10.83 19.18 -6.60
C ALA A 161 -11.51 17.85 -6.91
N ASN A 162 -12.80 17.87 -7.27
CA ASN A 162 -13.53 16.68 -7.69
C ASN A 162 -12.95 16.06 -8.96
N ALA A 163 -12.56 16.87 -9.95
CA ALA A 163 -11.91 16.38 -11.17
C ALA A 163 -10.58 15.67 -10.84
N ARG A 164 -9.77 16.24 -9.93
CA ARG A 164 -8.52 15.62 -9.47
C ARG A 164 -8.76 14.31 -8.71
N ILE A 165 -9.80 14.22 -7.90
CA ILE A 165 -10.17 12.97 -7.19
C ILE A 165 -10.54 11.88 -8.20
N VAL A 166 -11.29 12.21 -9.24
CA VAL A 166 -11.65 11.25 -10.30
C VAL A 166 -10.39 10.74 -11.02
N GLU A 167 -9.47 11.62 -11.39
CA GLU A 167 -8.20 11.24 -12.02
C GLU A 167 -7.34 10.35 -11.10
N LEU A 168 -7.18 10.74 -9.83
CA LEU A 168 -6.47 9.91 -8.84
C LEU A 168 -7.13 8.55 -8.67
N SER A 169 -8.46 8.47 -8.63
CA SER A 169 -9.15 7.19 -8.53
C SER A 169 -8.87 6.28 -9.74
N ALA A 170 -8.82 6.85 -10.95
CA ALA A 170 -8.46 6.10 -12.15
C ALA A 170 -7.01 5.57 -12.08
N THR A 171 -6.05 6.42 -11.71
CA THR A 171 -4.64 5.99 -11.56
C THR A 171 -4.45 4.93 -10.48
N THR A 172 -5.19 5.00 -9.37
CA THR A 172 -5.16 3.96 -8.33
C THR A 172 -5.75 2.63 -8.81
N ALA A 173 -6.80 2.67 -9.63
CA ALA A 173 -7.39 1.48 -10.22
C ALA A 173 -6.43 0.81 -11.21
N GLU A 174 -5.73 1.59 -12.04
CA GLU A 174 -4.68 1.08 -12.94
C GLU A 174 -3.52 0.46 -12.16
N ALA A 175 -3.02 1.13 -11.11
CA ALA A 175 -1.96 0.59 -10.26
C ALA A 175 -2.38 -0.72 -9.57
N GLN A 176 -3.64 -0.84 -9.13
CA GLN A 176 -4.17 -2.07 -8.53
C GLN A 176 -4.28 -3.21 -9.56
N ALA A 177 -4.67 -2.91 -10.79
CA ALA A 177 -4.68 -3.90 -11.87
C ALA A 177 -3.27 -4.42 -12.16
N HIS A 178 -2.29 -3.53 -12.28
CA HIS A 178 -0.89 -3.91 -12.46
C HIS A 178 -0.32 -4.73 -11.29
N ALA A 179 -0.68 -4.38 -10.05
CA ALA A 179 -0.26 -5.15 -8.87
C ALA A 179 -0.83 -6.59 -8.90
N LYS A 180 -2.10 -6.74 -9.28
CA LYS A 180 -2.75 -8.06 -9.41
C LYS A 180 -2.15 -8.90 -10.53
N ASP A 181 -1.83 -8.28 -11.66
CA ASP A 181 -1.15 -8.98 -12.76
C ASP A 181 0.25 -9.45 -12.35
N ALA A 182 1.01 -8.63 -11.62
CA ALA A 182 2.31 -9.01 -11.07
C ALA A 182 2.22 -10.15 -10.05
N GLU A 183 1.19 -10.16 -9.19
CA GLU A 183 0.93 -11.24 -8.23
C GLU A 183 0.60 -12.57 -8.94
N ASN A 184 -0.22 -12.52 -10.00
CA ASN A 184 -0.53 -13.70 -10.81
C ASN A 184 0.72 -14.28 -11.48
N GLU A 185 1.56 -13.42 -12.06
CA GLU A 185 2.82 -13.86 -12.69
C GLU A 185 3.81 -14.43 -11.66
N ARG A 186 3.89 -13.84 -10.46
CA ARG A 186 4.69 -14.39 -9.36
C ARG A 186 4.20 -15.78 -8.96
N THR A 187 2.89 -15.96 -8.78
CA THR A 187 2.31 -17.26 -8.42
C THR A 187 2.59 -18.33 -9.49
N LYS A 188 2.50 -17.97 -10.77
CA LYS A 188 2.89 -18.86 -11.88
C LYS A 188 4.38 -19.22 -11.84
N ALA A 189 5.25 -18.27 -11.52
CA ALA A 189 6.69 -18.50 -11.41
C ALA A 189 7.02 -19.42 -10.22
N GLU A 190 6.40 -19.20 -9.06
CA GLU A 190 6.55 -20.06 -7.87
C GLU A 190 6.07 -21.49 -8.16
N SER A 191 4.93 -21.66 -8.82
CA SER A 191 4.45 -22.99 -9.24
C SER A 191 5.40 -23.72 -10.20
N LYS A 192 6.02 -23.00 -11.14
CA LYS A 192 7.03 -23.57 -12.05
C LYS A 192 8.30 -23.97 -11.30
N HIS A 193 8.76 -23.11 -10.38
CA HIS A 193 9.90 -23.40 -9.52
C HIS A 193 9.68 -24.68 -8.70
N ASP A 194 8.52 -24.80 -8.04
CA ASP A 194 8.20 -25.97 -7.23
C ASP A 194 8.18 -27.27 -8.05
N ASN A 195 7.69 -27.21 -9.28
CA ASN A 195 7.73 -28.35 -10.20
C ASN A 195 9.17 -28.74 -10.56
N VAL A 196 10.02 -27.76 -10.89
CA VAL A 196 11.46 -28.01 -11.16
C VAL A 196 12.16 -28.62 -9.94
N VAL A 197 11.86 -28.14 -8.73
CA VAL A 197 12.43 -28.71 -7.48
C VAL A 197 12.01 -30.17 -7.28
N VAL A 198 10.76 -30.51 -7.57
CA VAL A 198 10.29 -31.92 -7.48
C VAL A 198 11.01 -32.79 -8.49
N GLN A 199 11.15 -32.33 -9.74
CA GLN A 199 11.86 -33.07 -10.78
C GLN A 199 13.35 -33.25 -10.43
N LEU A 200 14.01 -32.21 -9.91
CA LEU A 200 15.39 -32.26 -9.45
C LEU A 200 15.58 -33.33 -8.37
N ARG A 201 14.70 -33.35 -7.35
CA ARG A 201 14.76 -34.35 -6.27
C ARG A 201 14.59 -35.77 -6.78
N ALA A 202 13.66 -36.00 -7.72
CA ALA A 202 13.48 -37.30 -8.34
C ALA A 202 14.74 -37.75 -9.10
N GLN A 203 15.40 -36.83 -9.81
CA GLN A 203 16.63 -37.12 -10.52
C GLN A 203 17.82 -37.40 -9.56
N GLU A 204 17.93 -36.66 -8.47
CA GLU A 204 18.94 -36.92 -7.42
C GLU A 204 18.76 -38.30 -6.79
N GLU A 205 17.52 -38.72 -6.55
CA GLU A 205 17.19 -40.05 -6.01
C GLU A 205 17.56 -41.15 -7.01
N MET A 206 17.17 -41.01 -8.28
CA MET A 206 17.56 -41.93 -9.36
C MET A 206 19.09 -42.04 -9.50
N ASN A 207 19.83 -40.95 -9.39
CA ASN A 207 21.29 -40.97 -9.47
C ASN A 207 21.91 -41.73 -8.28
N ARG A 208 21.33 -41.61 -7.08
CA ARG A 208 21.77 -42.42 -5.92
C ARG A 208 21.51 -43.91 -6.13
N GLU A 209 20.35 -44.26 -6.67
CA GLU A 209 20.01 -45.65 -6.99
C GLU A 209 20.97 -46.24 -8.04
N LEU A 210 21.20 -45.54 -9.16
CA LEU A 210 22.14 -45.97 -10.20
C LEU A 210 23.58 -46.11 -9.67
N GLN A 211 24.01 -45.23 -8.76
CA GLN A 211 25.33 -45.37 -8.12
C GLN A 211 25.41 -46.59 -7.20
N ALA A 212 24.34 -46.90 -6.48
CA ALA A 212 24.26 -48.10 -5.66
C ALA A 212 24.30 -49.36 -6.53
N ASP A 213 23.52 -49.42 -7.60
CA ASP A 213 23.50 -50.53 -8.56
C ASP A 213 24.86 -50.75 -9.21
N ARG A 214 25.51 -49.67 -9.67
CA ARG A 214 26.87 -49.72 -10.21
C ARG A 214 27.85 -50.32 -9.21
N SER A 215 27.76 -49.94 -7.93
CA SER A 215 28.65 -50.47 -6.90
C SER A 215 28.43 -51.97 -6.65
N ALA A 216 27.17 -52.44 -6.73
CA ALA A 216 26.83 -53.85 -6.61
C ALA A 216 27.35 -54.65 -7.81
N VAL A 217 27.10 -54.21 -9.04
CA VAL A 217 27.58 -54.87 -10.27
C VAL A 217 29.11 -54.93 -10.31
N LEU A 218 29.81 -53.88 -9.86
CA LEU A 218 31.28 -53.91 -9.76
C LEU A 218 31.78 -54.99 -8.79
N ASN A 219 31.12 -55.17 -7.64
CA ASN A 219 31.46 -56.22 -6.69
C ASN A 219 31.20 -57.61 -7.27
N ASP A 220 30.03 -57.81 -7.88
CA ASP A 220 29.66 -59.07 -8.53
C ASP A 220 30.62 -59.44 -9.66
N LEU A 221 31.03 -58.45 -10.46
CA LEU A 221 31.99 -58.64 -11.55
C LEU A 221 33.36 -59.04 -11.00
N ARG A 222 33.82 -58.41 -9.90
CA ARG A 222 35.07 -58.78 -9.23
C ARG A 222 35.01 -60.23 -8.75
N GLU A 223 33.93 -60.64 -8.10
CA GLU A 223 33.74 -62.02 -7.64
C GLU A 223 33.72 -63.02 -8.81
N ALA A 224 33.02 -62.71 -9.90
CA ALA A 224 32.99 -63.54 -11.09
C ALA A 224 34.38 -63.66 -11.75
N GLN A 225 35.17 -62.58 -11.79
CA GLN A 225 36.53 -62.60 -12.31
C GLN A 225 37.48 -63.43 -11.44
N GLU A 226 37.38 -63.31 -10.11
CA GLU A 226 38.14 -64.15 -9.18
C GLU A 226 37.82 -65.64 -9.35
N GLU A 227 36.56 -65.97 -9.62
CA GLU A 227 36.13 -67.34 -9.93
C GLU A 227 36.70 -67.84 -11.27
N VAL A 228 36.63 -67.02 -12.33
CA VAL A 228 37.22 -67.35 -13.64
C VAL A 228 38.73 -67.62 -13.51
N ASP A 229 39.46 -66.78 -12.76
CA ASP A 229 40.89 -66.94 -12.55
C ASP A 229 41.22 -68.21 -11.74
N ARG A 230 40.39 -68.54 -10.75
CA ARG A 230 40.51 -69.78 -9.98
C ARG A 230 40.32 -71.00 -10.89
N LEU A 231 39.26 -71.01 -11.69
CA LEU A 231 38.96 -72.11 -12.62
C LEU A 231 40.03 -72.24 -13.71
N ARG A 232 40.54 -71.12 -14.25
CA ARG A 232 41.66 -71.14 -15.22
C ARG A 232 42.93 -71.76 -14.63
N LYS A 233 43.28 -71.41 -13.39
CA LYS A 233 44.44 -72.01 -12.69
C LYS A 233 44.24 -73.52 -12.48
N ALA A 234 43.02 -73.96 -12.19
CA ALA A 234 42.68 -75.37 -12.08
C ALA A 234 42.78 -76.15 -13.42
N THR A 235 42.72 -75.44 -14.55
CA THR A 235 42.79 -76.02 -15.90
C THR A 235 44.22 -76.08 -16.46
N THR A 236 45.24 -76.24 -15.61
CA THR A 236 46.64 -76.29 -16.06
C THR A 236 47.05 -77.70 -16.49
N GLN A 237 47.39 -77.87 -17.77
CA GLN A 237 48.03 -79.08 -18.31
C GLN A 237 49.54 -79.01 -18.09
N VAL A 238 50.13 -80.06 -17.52
CA VAL A 238 51.58 -80.17 -17.31
C VAL A 238 52.16 -81.10 -18.36
N GLN A 239 53.09 -80.59 -19.17
CA GLN A 239 53.76 -81.38 -20.20
C GLN A 239 54.99 -82.08 -19.60
N TYR A 240 54.94 -83.42 -19.52
CA TYR A 240 56.12 -84.23 -19.27
C TYR A 240 56.76 -84.60 -20.60
N VAL A 241 58.08 -84.85 -20.57
CA VAL A 241 59.01 -84.97 -21.71
C VAL A 241 58.44 -85.64 -22.98
N ASP A 242 57.54 -86.63 -22.87
CA ASP A 242 56.89 -87.29 -24.03
C ASP A 242 55.35 -87.49 -23.91
N LYS A 243 54.66 -86.99 -22.88
CA LYS A 243 53.20 -87.11 -22.72
C LYS A 243 52.58 -85.93 -21.99
N LEU A 244 51.45 -85.45 -22.51
CA LEU A 244 50.54 -84.59 -21.76
C LEU A 244 49.84 -85.43 -20.70
N VAL A 245 49.94 -85.03 -19.43
CA VAL A 245 49.18 -85.62 -18.33
C VAL A 245 48.33 -84.52 -17.72
N GLU A 246 47.02 -84.75 -17.69
CA GLU A 246 46.06 -83.89 -17.01
C GLU A 246 46.18 -84.11 -15.50
N VAL A 247 46.68 -83.12 -14.79
CA VAL A 247 46.78 -83.14 -13.32
C VAL A 247 45.60 -82.35 -12.77
N LEU A 248 44.60 -83.06 -12.26
CA LEU A 248 43.49 -82.47 -11.53
C LEU A 248 44.00 -81.96 -10.17
N PRO A 249 43.74 -80.70 -9.78
CA PRO A 249 43.97 -80.22 -8.43
C PRO A 249 43.21 -81.06 -7.40
N LYS A 250 43.66 -81.07 -6.14
CA LYS A 250 43.11 -81.93 -5.06
C LYS A 250 41.61 -81.76 -4.80
N ASP A 251 41.01 -80.67 -5.26
CA ASP A 251 39.62 -80.28 -4.98
C ASP A 251 38.74 -80.32 -6.24
N VAL A 252 39.18 -80.97 -7.33
CA VAL A 252 38.50 -80.97 -8.63
C VAL A 252 38.08 -82.40 -9.02
N GLU A 253 36.77 -82.61 -9.21
CA GLU A 253 36.18 -83.93 -9.51
C GLU A 253 36.34 -84.33 -10.99
N SER A 254 36.22 -83.39 -11.93
CA SER A 254 36.45 -83.64 -13.37
C SER A 254 36.77 -82.38 -14.18
N LEU A 255 37.56 -82.51 -15.25
CA LEU A 255 37.92 -81.42 -16.15
C LEU A 255 36.73 -80.91 -16.97
N GLU A 256 35.84 -81.80 -17.42
CA GLU A 256 34.62 -81.42 -18.17
C GLU A 256 33.71 -80.52 -17.33
N GLN A 257 33.54 -80.80 -16.04
CA GLN A 257 32.78 -79.93 -15.14
C GLN A 257 33.47 -78.58 -14.95
N VAL A 258 34.80 -78.53 -14.81
CA VAL A 258 35.54 -77.26 -14.72
C VAL A 258 35.41 -76.45 -16.00
N HIS A 259 35.47 -77.07 -17.17
CA HIS A 259 35.26 -76.38 -18.44
C HIS A 259 33.83 -75.82 -18.58
N ALA A 260 32.82 -76.58 -18.15
CA ALA A 260 31.42 -76.11 -18.13
C ALA A 260 31.21 -74.97 -17.13
N GLN A 261 31.81 -75.06 -15.94
CA GLN A 261 31.76 -74.00 -14.93
C GLN A 261 32.52 -72.75 -15.41
N LEU A 262 33.68 -72.91 -16.05
CA LEU A 262 34.46 -71.81 -16.61
C LEU A 262 33.70 -71.09 -17.72
N ALA A 263 33.05 -71.83 -18.63
CA ALA A 263 32.21 -71.25 -19.67
C ALA A 263 31.04 -70.46 -19.07
N THR A 264 30.40 -71.00 -18.03
CA THR A 264 29.28 -70.35 -17.32
C THR A 264 29.73 -69.09 -16.58
N ALA A 265 30.85 -69.15 -15.85
CA ALA A 265 31.43 -68.02 -15.13
C ALA A 265 31.91 -66.92 -16.08
N THR A 266 32.50 -67.30 -17.22
CA THR A 266 32.93 -66.35 -18.26
C THR A 266 31.72 -65.66 -18.89
N ALA A 267 30.66 -66.40 -19.23
CA ALA A 267 29.42 -65.82 -19.73
C ALA A 267 28.78 -64.86 -18.72
N ARG A 268 28.76 -65.21 -17.42
CA ARG A 268 28.29 -64.33 -16.35
C ARG A 268 29.12 -63.05 -16.25
N ALA A 269 30.44 -63.14 -16.33
CA ALA A 269 31.32 -61.97 -16.30
C ALA A 269 31.11 -61.05 -17.52
N GLU A 270 30.88 -61.61 -18.71
CA GLU A 270 30.56 -60.81 -19.90
C GLU A 270 29.21 -60.10 -19.79
N THR A 271 28.18 -60.74 -19.22
CA THR A 271 26.87 -60.11 -18.99
C THR A 271 26.99 -58.95 -18.00
N LEU A 272 27.65 -59.17 -16.85
CA LEU A 272 27.88 -58.11 -15.85
C LEU A 272 28.69 -56.94 -16.43
N LYS A 273 29.63 -57.21 -17.35
CA LYS A 273 30.37 -56.15 -18.03
C LYS A 273 29.48 -55.31 -18.94
N ARG A 274 28.55 -55.93 -19.68
CA ARG A 274 27.57 -55.18 -20.50
C ARG A 274 26.62 -54.37 -19.64
N GLU A 275 26.15 -54.93 -18.52
CA GLU A 275 25.31 -54.21 -17.55
C GLU A 275 26.06 -53.01 -16.94
N LEU A 276 27.36 -53.15 -16.66
CA LEU A 276 28.20 -52.05 -16.21
C LEU A 276 28.32 -50.94 -17.26
N GLU A 277 28.54 -51.30 -18.53
CA GLU A 277 28.63 -50.35 -19.65
C GLU A 277 27.31 -49.58 -19.84
N ASP A 278 26.16 -50.24 -19.69
CA ASP A 278 24.83 -49.60 -19.76
C ASP A 278 24.58 -48.65 -18.57
N LEU A 279 24.96 -49.05 -17.35
CA LEU A 279 24.87 -48.20 -16.17
C LEU A 279 25.79 -46.97 -16.25
N ASP A 280 27.02 -47.14 -16.75
CA ASP A 280 27.95 -46.03 -16.96
C ASP A 280 27.44 -45.04 -18.02
N ALA A 281 26.79 -45.53 -19.08
CA ALA A 281 26.14 -44.68 -20.08
C ALA A 281 24.99 -43.86 -19.47
N LYS A 282 24.09 -44.49 -18.72
CA LYS A 282 22.98 -43.82 -18.02
C LYS A 282 23.47 -42.77 -17.02
N LEU A 283 24.49 -43.09 -16.22
CA LEU A 283 25.12 -42.12 -15.31
C LEU A 283 25.79 -40.96 -16.04
N GLY A 284 26.33 -41.20 -17.24
CA GLY A 284 26.87 -40.15 -18.11
C GLY A 284 25.80 -39.15 -18.53
N GLU A 285 24.66 -39.63 -19.01
CA GLU A 285 23.51 -38.79 -19.40
C GLU A 285 22.98 -37.98 -18.21
N THR A 286 22.88 -38.58 -17.02
CA THR A 286 22.45 -37.86 -15.80
C THR A 286 23.46 -36.78 -15.39
N ARG A 287 24.78 -37.01 -15.56
CA ARG A 287 25.81 -36.01 -15.28
C ARG A 287 25.79 -34.84 -16.27
N GLU A 288 25.55 -35.10 -17.55
CA GLU A 288 25.38 -34.03 -18.54
C GLU A 288 24.15 -33.17 -18.21
N ALA A 289 23.04 -33.79 -17.81
CA ALA A 289 21.87 -33.07 -17.33
C ALA A 289 22.17 -32.21 -16.07
N SER A 290 22.96 -32.73 -15.13
CA SER A 290 23.39 -31.98 -13.94
C SER A 290 24.33 -30.82 -14.26
N ASN A 291 25.26 -30.97 -15.20
CA ASN A 291 26.14 -29.87 -15.60
C ASN A 291 25.36 -28.72 -16.25
N ASN A 292 24.33 -29.05 -17.04
CA ASN A 292 23.43 -28.04 -17.62
C ASN A 292 22.67 -27.24 -16.54
N LEU A 293 22.38 -27.85 -15.39
CA LEU A 293 21.77 -27.17 -14.23
C LEU A 293 22.73 -26.19 -13.56
N ASP A 294 23.99 -26.57 -13.37
CA ASP A 294 24.99 -25.69 -12.76
C ASP A 294 25.28 -24.47 -13.66
N GLU A 295 25.32 -24.67 -14.99
CA GLU A 295 25.43 -23.57 -15.96
C GLU A 295 24.22 -22.63 -15.90
N LEU A 296 23.02 -23.19 -15.75
CA LEU A 296 21.80 -22.42 -15.60
C LEU A 296 21.79 -21.62 -14.29
N ASP A 297 22.15 -22.23 -13.16
CA ASP A 297 22.22 -21.55 -11.86
C ASP A 297 23.25 -20.42 -11.87
N GLN A 298 24.42 -20.62 -12.49
CA GLN A 298 25.41 -19.55 -12.68
C GLN A 298 24.86 -18.41 -13.56
N SER A 299 24.10 -18.74 -14.62
CA SER A 299 23.49 -17.75 -15.51
C SER A 299 22.41 -16.92 -14.79
N VAL A 300 21.57 -17.58 -13.97
CA VAL A 300 20.53 -16.94 -13.14
C VAL A 300 21.14 -16.09 -12.03
N ASN A 301 22.11 -16.61 -11.28
CA ASN A 301 22.83 -15.87 -10.24
C ASN A 301 23.61 -14.69 -10.83
N GLY A 302 24.18 -14.84 -12.04
CA GLY A 302 24.79 -13.74 -12.78
C GLY A 302 23.80 -12.60 -13.06
N LEU A 303 22.56 -12.92 -13.46
CA LEU A 303 21.50 -11.93 -13.67
C LEU A 303 21.02 -11.27 -12.38
N LEU A 304 20.81 -12.05 -11.31
CA LEU A 304 20.41 -11.54 -10.00
C LEU A 304 21.49 -10.64 -9.37
N SER A 305 22.77 -10.96 -9.58
CA SER A 305 23.89 -10.15 -9.09
C SER A 305 24.00 -8.79 -9.78
N LEU A 306 23.59 -8.72 -11.05
CA LEU A 306 23.64 -7.49 -11.84
C LEU A 306 22.46 -6.57 -11.56
N PHE A 307 21.32 -7.11 -11.11
CA PHE A 307 20.07 -6.36 -11.02
C PHE A 307 19.16 -6.85 -9.86
N PRO A 308 18.80 -6.00 -8.90
CA PRO A 308 17.71 -6.29 -7.97
C PRO A 308 16.41 -6.57 -8.73
N SER A 309 15.58 -7.49 -8.25
CA SER A 309 14.40 -8.05 -8.93
C SER A 309 13.43 -7.02 -9.53
N ALA A 310 13.20 -5.87 -8.89
CA ALA A 310 12.35 -4.80 -9.42
C ALA A 310 12.96 -4.08 -10.64
N MET A 311 14.29 -4.11 -10.78
CA MET A 311 15.03 -3.50 -11.89
C MET A 311 15.09 -4.43 -13.11
N ILE A 312 15.08 -5.75 -12.91
CA ILE A 312 15.08 -6.76 -13.98
C ILE A 312 13.83 -6.65 -14.86
N THR A 313 12.64 -6.55 -14.26
CA THR A 313 11.39 -6.45 -15.02
C THR A 313 11.36 -5.19 -15.88
N ARG A 314 11.77 -4.05 -15.29
CA ARG A 314 11.82 -2.76 -15.99
C ARG A 314 12.88 -2.75 -17.10
N MET A 315 14.02 -3.41 -16.89
CA MET A 315 15.10 -3.53 -17.87
C MET A 315 14.84 -4.56 -18.96
N ARG A 316 14.06 -5.62 -18.69
CA ARG A 316 13.61 -6.58 -19.71
C ARG A 316 12.81 -5.87 -20.80
N ASP A 317 11.94 -4.94 -20.40
CA ASP A 317 11.09 -4.21 -21.33
C ASP A 317 11.85 -3.10 -22.08
N SER A 318 12.88 -2.52 -21.45
CA SER A 318 13.63 -1.39 -22.00
C SER A 318 14.97 -1.75 -22.67
N ASN A 319 15.52 -2.96 -22.47
CA ASN A 319 16.84 -3.37 -22.98
C ASN A 319 16.79 -4.74 -23.71
N PRO A 320 16.95 -4.76 -25.05
CA PRO A 320 16.90 -5.97 -25.87
C PRO A 320 17.94 -7.04 -25.50
N ALA A 321 19.13 -6.64 -25.03
CA ALA A 321 20.18 -7.57 -24.66
C ALA A 321 19.87 -8.31 -23.35
N VAL A 322 19.22 -7.63 -22.40
CA VAL A 322 18.74 -8.22 -21.14
C VAL A 322 17.59 -9.17 -21.43
N ARG A 323 16.66 -8.77 -22.30
CA ARG A 323 15.56 -9.64 -22.77
C ARG A 323 16.09 -10.92 -23.43
N ALA A 324 17.03 -10.81 -24.36
CA ALA A 324 17.62 -11.98 -25.02
C ALA A 324 18.32 -12.94 -24.05
N LYS A 325 19.00 -12.43 -23.02
CA LYS A 325 19.59 -13.27 -21.97
C LYS A 325 18.54 -13.99 -21.12
N ILE A 326 17.47 -13.29 -20.71
CA ILE A 326 16.38 -13.89 -19.94
C ILE A 326 15.65 -14.96 -20.77
N ASP A 327 15.38 -14.68 -22.04
CA ASP A 327 14.72 -15.63 -22.95
C ASP A 327 15.63 -16.85 -23.19
N SER A 328 16.96 -16.67 -23.34
CA SER A 328 17.93 -17.77 -23.43
C SER A 328 17.95 -18.69 -22.19
N ILE A 329 17.82 -18.12 -21.00
CA ILE A 329 17.74 -18.90 -19.74
C ILE A 329 16.41 -19.64 -19.66
N ALA A 330 15.31 -19.02 -20.10
CA ALA A 330 14.00 -19.67 -20.17
C ALA A 330 14.01 -20.84 -21.16
N ASP A 331 14.73 -20.70 -22.28
CA ASP A 331 14.91 -21.77 -23.27
C ASP A 331 15.80 -22.90 -22.73
N GLN A 332 16.87 -22.57 -22.00
CA GLN A 332 17.70 -23.57 -21.29
C GLN A 332 16.90 -24.33 -20.23
N LEU A 333 16.08 -23.65 -19.43
CA LEU A 333 15.15 -24.27 -18.48
C LEU A 333 14.16 -25.21 -19.15
N ARG A 334 13.64 -24.81 -20.31
CA ARG A 334 12.69 -25.62 -21.07
C ARG A 334 13.36 -26.86 -21.66
N ALA A 335 14.53 -26.70 -22.27
CA ALA A 335 15.33 -27.81 -22.77
C ALA A 335 15.71 -28.81 -21.66
N PHE A 336 16.00 -28.31 -20.46
CA PHE A 336 16.26 -29.14 -19.29
C PHE A 336 15.01 -29.90 -18.82
N ALA A 337 13.86 -29.23 -18.72
CA ALA A 337 12.59 -29.88 -18.39
C ALA A 337 12.19 -30.94 -19.45
N ASP A 338 12.48 -30.70 -20.72
CA ASP A 338 12.26 -31.64 -21.81
C ASP A 338 13.20 -32.86 -21.70
N ALA A 339 14.48 -32.66 -21.32
CA ALA A 339 15.42 -33.75 -21.06
C ALA A 339 15.01 -34.62 -19.86
N LEU A 340 14.53 -33.99 -18.79
CA LEU A 340 14.00 -34.67 -17.60
C LEU A 340 12.76 -35.50 -17.90
N THR A 341 11.83 -34.96 -18.69
CA THR A 341 10.60 -35.67 -19.07
C THR A 341 10.87 -36.82 -20.02
N LEU A 342 11.89 -36.72 -20.88
CA LEU A 342 12.35 -37.83 -21.73
C LEU A 342 12.95 -38.97 -20.90
N GLN A 343 13.75 -38.65 -19.87
CA GLN A 343 14.33 -39.63 -18.95
C GLN A 343 13.28 -40.31 -18.05
N ALA A 344 12.21 -39.62 -17.68
CA ALA A 344 11.13 -40.19 -16.87
C ALA A 344 10.18 -41.12 -17.67
N ALA A 345 10.24 -41.09 -19.00
CA ALA A 345 9.39 -41.88 -19.90
C ALA A 345 10.11 -43.10 -20.52
N ALA A 346 11.42 -43.24 -20.32
CA ALA A 346 12.27 -44.33 -20.82
C ALA A 346 12.49 -45.40 -19.75
#